data_AF-C9SHW7-F1
#
_entry.id   AF-C9SHW7-F1
#
_cell.length_a   1.000
_cell.length_b   1.000
_cell.length_c   1.000
_cell.angle_alpha   90.00
_cell.angle_beta   90.00
_cell.angle_gamma   90.00
#
_symmetry.space_group_name_H-M   'P 1'
#
loop_
_entity.id
_entity.type
_entity.pdbx_description
1 polymer ?
#
loop_
_entity_poly.entity_id
_entity_poly.type
_entity_poly.pdbx_seq_one_letter_code
_entity_poly.pdbx_strand_id
1 'polypeptide(L)'
;MASFFDLKARKQAAANGASSSQKQDKSSQPPRAQPWVEKYRPKTLSDVTAQDHTVTILQRTLQASNLPHMLFYGPPGTGKTSTVLALAKELYGPELIKTRVLELNASDERGISIVREKVKNFARMH
;
A
#
# COMPACT_ATOMS: atom_id res chain seq x y z
N MET A 1 16.63 -26.59 48.74
CA MET A 1 17.27 -26.67 47.41
C MET A 1 16.49 -27.66 46.57
N ALA A 2 15.64 -27.20 45.64
CA ALA A 2 14.88 -28.10 44.77
C ALA A 2 15.81 -28.64 43.67
N SER A 3 15.83 -29.96 43.51
CA SER A 3 16.75 -30.72 42.65
C SER A 3 16.51 -30.44 41.16
N PHE A 4 17.59 -30.10 40.46
CA PHE A 4 17.64 -29.70 39.05
C PHE A 4 17.36 -30.83 38.04
N PHE A 5 17.19 -32.08 38.51
CA PHE A 5 17.06 -33.29 37.69
C PHE A 5 15.64 -33.89 37.61
N ASP A 6 14.62 -33.20 38.13
CA ASP A 6 13.26 -33.75 38.14
C ASP A 6 12.59 -33.68 36.75
N LEU A 7 12.67 -34.79 36.02
CA LEU A 7 12.12 -34.99 34.67
C LEU A 7 10.59 -34.85 34.64
N LYS A 8 9.90 -35.06 35.76
CA LYS A 8 8.43 -34.96 35.85
C LYS A 8 7.98 -33.49 35.81
N ALA A 9 8.73 -32.60 36.47
CA ALA A 9 8.49 -31.16 36.45
C ALA A 9 8.64 -30.56 35.05
N ARG A 10 9.61 -31.05 34.25
CA ARG A 10 9.80 -30.60 32.85
C ARG A 10 8.68 -31.07 31.92
N LYS A 11 8.17 -32.30 32.08
CA LYS A 11 7.03 -32.79 31.29
C LYS A 11 5.74 -32.00 31.56
N GLN A 12 5.51 -31.59 32.82
CA GLN A 12 4.36 -30.75 33.18
C GLN A 12 4.52 -29.30 32.68
N ALA A 13 5.73 -28.74 32.70
CA ALA A 13 6.01 -27.44 32.07
C ALA A 13 5.83 -27.48 30.54
N ALA A 14 6.23 -28.57 29.88
CA ALA A 14 6.03 -28.75 28.44
C ALA A 14 4.55 -28.96 28.06
N ALA A 15 3.76 -29.62 28.91
CA ALA A 15 2.32 -29.79 28.69
C ALA A 15 1.54 -28.48 28.90
N ASN A 16 1.93 -27.65 29.88
CA ASN A 16 1.29 -26.35 30.13
C ASN A 16 1.72 -25.25 29.14
N GLY A 17 2.80 -25.46 28.37
CA GLY A 17 3.23 -24.53 27.32
C GLY A 17 2.46 -24.64 25.99
N ALA A 18 1.58 -25.65 25.85
CA ALA A 18 0.90 -25.96 24.58
C ALA A 18 -0.54 -25.40 24.47
N SER A 19 -1.05 -24.67 25.46
CA SER A 19 -2.42 -24.15 25.48
C SER A 19 -2.52 -22.67 25.87
N SER A 20 -1.87 -21.80 25.09
CA SER A 20 -2.35 -20.41 24.91
C SER A 20 -1.74 -19.79 23.65
N SER A 21 -2.06 -20.34 22.48
CA SER A 21 -2.06 -19.55 21.24
C SER A 21 -3.23 -18.55 21.30
N GLN A 22 -3.12 -17.57 22.19
CA GLN A 22 -3.90 -16.34 22.11
C GLN A 22 -3.61 -15.74 20.74
N LYS A 23 -4.63 -15.73 19.87
CA LYS A 23 -4.67 -14.90 18.67
C LYS A 23 -4.32 -13.49 19.11
N GLN A 24 -3.11 -13.04 18.80
CA GLN A 24 -2.72 -11.66 18.96
C GLN A 24 -3.55 -10.83 17.99
N ASP A 25 -4.60 -10.18 18.50
CA ASP A 25 -5.26 -9.08 17.82
C ASP A 25 -4.21 -8.00 17.51
N LYS A 26 -3.85 -7.88 16.24
CA LYS A 26 -2.94 -6.84 15.70
C LYS A 26 -3.66 -5.48 15.68
N SER A 27 -4.08 -4.95 16.82
CA SER A 27 -4.88 -3.71 16.86
C SER A 27 -4.49 -2.71 17.96
N SER A 28 -3.25 -2.70 18.45
CA SER A 28 -2.81 -1.66 19.38
C SER A 28 -1.30 -1.39 19.39
N GLN A 29 -0.69 -1.16 18.22
CA GLN A 29 0.58 -0.42 18.23
C GLN A 29 0.25 1.08 18.42
N PRO A 30 0.96 1.81 19.30
CA PRO A 30 0.81 3.27 19.38
C PRO A 30 1.07 3.85 17.98
N PRO A 31 0.34 4.91 17.56
CA PRO A 31 0.52 5.46 16.22
C PRO A 31 1.98 5.89 16.09
N ARG A 32 2.74 5.19 15.24
CA ARG A 32 4.09 5.60 14.87
C ARG A 32 4.00 7.05 14.43
N ALA A 33 4.90 7.90 14.94
CA ALA A 33 4.97 9.30 14.54
C ALA A 33 5.10 9.38 13.02
N GLN A 34 3.99 9.70 12.34
CA GLN A 34 3.94 9.76 10.90
C GLN A 34 4.44 11.14 10.44
N PRO A 35 5.38 11.20 9.48
CA PRO A 35 5.81 12.47 8.90
C PRO A 35 4.61 13.26 8.36
N TRP A 36 4.61 14.58 8.54
CA TRP A 36 3.51 15.43 8.07
C TRP A 36 3.31 15.35 6.56
N VAL A 37 4.39 15.14 5.81
CA VAL A 37 4.35 14.93 4.36
C VAL A 37 3.44 13.76 3.98
N GLU A 38 3.44 12.67 4.75
CA GLU A 38 2.55 11.53 4.51
C GLU A 38 1.18 11.74 5.15
N LYS A 39 1.11 12.40 6.31
CA LYS A 39 -0.14 12.66 7.02
C LYS A 39 -1.09 13.53 6.19
N TYR A 40 -0.55 14.56 5.53
CA TYR A 40 -1.28 15.52 4.70
C TYR A 40 -1.15 15.23 3.19
N ARG A 41 -0.69 14.04 2.81
CA ARG A 41 -0.67 13.63 1.41
C ARG A 41 -2.11 13.67 0.85
N PRO A 42 -2.37 14.36 -0.28
CA PRO A 42 -3.68 14.42 -0.93
C PRO A 42 -4.32 13.04 -1.09
N LYS A 43 -5.59 12.92 -0.70
CA LYS A 43 -6.35 11.65 -0.81
C LYS A 43 -7.30 11.66 -2.00
N THR A 44 -7.79 12.83 -2.36
CA THR A 44 -8.69 13.07 -3.50
C THR A 44 -8.03 14.03 -4.49
N LEU A 45 -8.53 14.07 -5.74
CA LEU A 45 -8.02 15.01 -6.75
C LEU A 45 -8.23 16.47 -6.33
N SER A 46 -9.31 16.76 -5.60
CA SER A 46 -9.63 18.10 -5.09
C SER A 46 -8.66 18.61 -4.01
N ASP A 47 -7.93 17.70 -3.34
CA ASP A 47 -6.93 18.06 -2.33
C ASP A 47 -5.59 18.49 -2.95
N VAL A 48 -5.40 18.28 -4.27
CA VAL A 48 -4.17 18.64 -4.99
C VAL A 48 -4.21 20.14 -5.30
N THR A 49 -3.32 20.89 -4.65
CA THR A 49 -3.23 22.34 -4.82
C THR A 49 -2.19 22.73 -5.87
N ALA A 50 -2.32 23.95 -6.42
CA ALA A 50 -1.38 24.57 -7.36
C ALA A 50 -1.31 23.94 -8.77
N GLN A 51 -2.30 23.13 -9.15
CA GLN A 51 -2.37 22.53 -10.49
C GLN A 51 -3.82 22.41 -11.02
N ASP A 52 -4.55 23.52 -10.97
CA ASP A 52 -5.99 23.55 -11.25
C ASP A 52 -6.34 23.09 -12.68
N HIS A 53 -5.50 23.46 -13.65
CA HIS A 53 -5.73 23.10 -15.04
C HIS A 53 -5.61 21.58 -15.27
N THR A 54 -4.57 20.93 -14.75
CA THR A 54 -4.41 19.48 -14.89
C THR A 54 -5.46 18.71 -14.10
N VAL A 55 -5.79 19.17 -12.89
CA VAL A 55 -6.85 18.54 -12.07
C VAL A 55 -8.19 18.59 -12.81
N THR A 56 -8.53 19.72 -13.42
CA THR A 56 -9.76 19.86 -14.23
C THR A 56 -9.78 18.88 -15.41
N ILE A 57 -8.66 18.74 -16.13
CA ILE A 57 -8.56 17.78 -17.24
C ILE A 57 -8.72 16.34 -16.72
N LEU A 58 -8.03 15.99 -15.63
CA LEU A 58 -8.12 14.66 -15.02
C LEU A 58 -9.54 14.32 -14.59
N GLN A 59 -10.26 15.25 -13.97
CA GLN A 59 -11.66 15.08 -13.56
C GLN A 59 -12.57 14.83 -14.78
N ARG A 60 -12.38 15.59 -15.87
CA ARG A 60 -13.15 15.37 -17.12
C ARG A 60 -12.86 14.01 -17.74
N THR A 61 -11.59 13.62 -17.79
CA THR A 61 -11.17 12.31 -18.33
C THR A 61 -11.74 11.16 -17.49
N LEU A 62 -11.80 11.34 -16.16
CA LEU A 62 -12.41 10.37 -15.26
C LEU A 62 -13.91 10.20 -15.55
N GLN A 63 -14.65 11.31 -15.72
CA GLN A 63 -16.08 11.28 -16.07
C GLN A 63 -16.35 10.63 -17.43
N ALA A 64 -15.45 10.85 -18.40
CA ALA A 64 -15.55 10.23 -19.72
C ALA A 64 -15.26 8.72 -19.72
N SER A 65 -14.79 8.14 -18.59
CA SER A 65 -14.41 6.72 -18.47
C SER A 65 -13.39 6.23 -19.52
N ASN A 66 -12.68 7.16 -20.16
CA ASN A 66 -11.67 6.88 -21.17
C ASN A 66 -10.35 7.51 -20.75
N LEU A 67 -9.57 6.77 -19.96
CA LEU A 67 -8.28 7.23 -19.44
C LEU A 67 -7.15 6.79 -20.38
N PRO A 68 -6.50 7.72 -21.11
CA PRO A 68 -5.34 7.39 -21.92
C PRO A 68 -4.13 7.06 -21.04
N HIS A 69 -3.07 6.50 -21.64
CA HIS A 69 -1.78 6.41 -20.96
C HIS A 69 -1.21 7.82 -20.72
N MET A 70 -0.79 8.10 -19.48
CA MET A 70 -0.38 9.45 -19.06
C MET A 70 1.06 9.47 -18.57
N LEU A 71 1.76 10.56 -18.85
CA LEU A 71 3.09 10.84 -18.33
C LEU A 71 3.04 12.07 -17.41
N PHE A 72 3.31 11.86 -16.12
CA PHE A 72 3.39 12.92 -15.13
C PHE A 72 4.86 13.31 -14.94
N TYR A 73 5.22 14.55 -15.29
CA TYR A 73 6.59 15.07 -15.15
C TYR A 73 6.60 16.45 -14.50
N GLY A 74 7.74 16.84 -13.92
CA GLY A 74 7.91 18.12 -13.25
C GLY A 74 8.84 18.06 -12.02
N PRO A 75 9.14 19.22 -11.39
CA PRO A 75 10.05 19.33 -10.23
C PRO A 75 9.68 18.40 -9.06
N PRO A 76 10.62 18.02 -8.19
CA PRO A 76 10.30 17.22 -7.00
C PRO A 76 9.28 17.94 -6.09
N GLY A 77 8.43 17.19 -5.40
CA GLY A 77 7.45 17.75 -4.46
C GLY A 77 6.17 18.34 -5.08
N THR A 78 6.01 18.35 -6.41
CA THR A 78 4.84 18.91 -7.13
C THR A 78 3.59 18.01 -7.14
N GLY A 79 3.52 17.00 -6.28
CA GLY A 79 2.31 16.17 -6.15
C GLY A 79 2.05 15.15 -7.26
N LYS A 80 2.99 14.88 -8.18
CA LYS A 80 2.84 13.87 -9.26
C LYS A 80 2.34 12.51 -8.77
N THR A 81 3.10 11.88 -7.86
CA THR A 81 2.75 10.57 -7.29
C THR A 81 1.44 10.64 -6.50
N SER A 82 1.24 11.72 -5.73
CA SER A 82 0.01 11.91 -4.96
C SER A 82 -1.22 12.03 -5.87
N THR A 83 -1.08 12.69 -7.02
CA THR A 83 -2.17 12.87 -8.00
C THR A 83 -2.55 11.54 -8.64
N VAL A 84 -1.57 10.73 -9.06
CA VAL A 84 -1.84 9.39 -9.63
C VAL A 84 -2.53 8.49 -8.61
N LEU A 85 -2.09 8.51 -7.36
CA LEU A 85 -2.71 7.71 -6.30
C LEU A 85 -4.13 8.19 -5.96
N ALA A 86 -4.37 9.50 -5.94
CA ALA A 86 -5.70 10.07 -5.75
C ALA A 86 -6.64 9.70 -6.91
N LEU A 87 -6.18 9.84 -8.15
CA LEU A 87 -6.90 9.44 -9.36
C LEU A 87 -7.28 7.95 -9.34
N ALA A 88 -6.33 7.08 -8.98
CA ALA A 88 -6.57 5.64 -8.90
C ALA A 88 -7.61 5.28 -7.82
N LYS A 89 -7.61 5.97 -6.68
CA LYS A 89 -8.62 5.83 -5.63
C LYS A 89 -10.00 6.30 -6.08
N GLU A 90 -10.07 7.37 -6.85
CA GLU A 90 -11.32 7.91 -7.37
C GLU A 90 -11.91 7.00 -8.46
N LEU A 91 -11.06 6.41 -9.30
CA LEU A 91 -11.48 5.52 -10.38
C LEU A 91 -11.98 4.14 -9.90
N TYR A 92 -11.27 3.54 -8.94
CA TYR A 92 -11.55 2.15 -8.51
C TYR A 92 -12.16 2.05 -7.11
N GLY A 93 -12.15 3.11 -6.32
CA GLY A 93 -12.57 3.07 -4.93
C GLY A 93 -11.64 2.28 -4.01
N PRO A 94 -11.94 2.21 -2.70
CA PRO A 94 -11.07 1.61 -1.70
C PRO A 94 -10.96 0.07 -1.79
N GLU A 95 -11.97 -0.59 -2.36
CA GLU A 95 -12.00 -2.05 -2.46
C GLU A 95 -11.20 -2.58 -3.65
N LEU A 96 -11.42 -2.02 -4.84
CA LEU A 96 -10.83 -2.52 -6.08
C LEU A 96 -9.41 -2.01 -6.32
N ILE A 97 -8.96 -0.95 -5.63
CA ILE A 97 -7.61 -0.40 -5.85
C ILE A 97 -6.50 -1.42 -5.61
N LYS A 98 -6.68 -2.34 -4.65
CA LYS A 98 -5.66 -3.35 -4.32
C LYS A 98 -5.51 -4.44 -5.38
N THR A 99 -6.56 -4.68 -6.17
CA THR A 99 -6.58 -5.72 -7.21
C THR A 99 -6.36 -5.15 -8.61
N ARG A 100 -6.86 -3.93 -8.87
CA ARG A 100 -6.84 -3.29 -10.19
C ARG A 100 -5.70 -2.29 -10.41
N VAL A 101 -4.89 -2.01 -9.39
CA VAL A 101 -3.73 -1.10 -9.53
C VAL A 101 -2.44 -1.80 -9.19
N LEU A 102 -1.51 -1.80 -10.14
CA LEU A 102 -0.14 -2.23 -9.95
C LEU A 102 0.77 -0.99 -9.90
N GLU A 103 1.36 -0.73 -8.74
CA GLU A 103 2.44 0.26 -8.59
C GLU A 103 3.80 -0.44 -8.74
N LEU A 104 4.71 0.19 -9.49
CA LEU A 104 6.11 -0.18 -9.56
C LEU A 104 6.96 1.08 -9.41
N ASN A 105 7.88 1.06 -8.45
CA ASN A 105 8.74 2.19 -8.09
C ASN A 105 10.22 1.91 -8.37
N ALA A 106 11.05 2.94 -8.25
CA ALA A 106 12.50 2.83 -8.48
C ALA A 106 13.25 1.94 -7.46
N SER A 107 12.68 1.79 -6.26
CA SER A 107 13.17 0.91 -5.21
C SER A 107 12.84 -0.56 -5.45
N ASP A 108 11.88 -0.84 -6.33
CA ASP A 108 11.58 -2.21 -6.72
C ASP A 108 12.66 -2.72 -7.68
N GLU A 109 12.82 -4.03 -7.76
CA GLU A 109 13.74 -4.64 -8.72
C GLU A 109 13.30 -4.28 -10.14
N ARG A 110 14.03 -3.40 -10.82
CA ARG A 110 13.66 -2.86 -12.15
C ARG A 110 14.23 -3.69 -13.31
N GLY A 111 14.57 -4.95 -13.07
CA GLY A 111 15.11 -5.83 -14.09
C GLY A 111 14.13 -6.03 -15.25
N ILE A 112 14.65 -6.30 -16.45
CA ILE A 112 13.83 -6.54 -17.65
C ILE A 112 12.81 -7.67 -17.45
N SER A 113 13.14 -8.63 -16.58
CA SER A 113 12.25 -9.74 -16.20
C SER A 113 10.95 -9.24 -15.55
N ILE A 114 11.00 -8.19 -14.74
CA ILE A 114 9.80 -7.64 -14.07
C ILE A 114 8.82 -7.05 -15.08
N VAL A 115 9.32 -6.37 -16.11
CA VAL A 115 8.47 -5.86 -17.20
C VAL A 115 7.87 -7.01 -17.99
N ARG A 116 8.66 -8.04 -18.32
CA ARG A 116 8.23 -9.18 -19.14
C ARG A 116 7.27 -10.13 -18.44
N GLU A 117 7.39 -10.26 -17.13
CA GLU A 117 6.58 -11.18 -16.33
C GLU A 117 5.49 -10.43 -15.56
N LYS A 118 5.86 -9.62 -14.56
CA LYS A 118 4.90 -9.01 -13.63
C LYS A 118 3.94 -8.05 -14.34
N VAL A 119 4.46 -7.11 -15.14
CA VAL A 119 3.61 -6.14 -15.87
C VAL A 119 2.75 -6.84 -16.92
N LYS A 120 3.36 -7.74 -17.71
CA LYS A 120 2.65 -8.47 -18.76
C LYS A 120 1.54 -9.38 -18.20
N ASN A 121 1.81 -10.08 -17.10
CA ASN A 121 0.82 -10.95 -16.47
C ASN A 121 -0.32 -10.14 -15.86
N PHE A 122 -0.03 -9.02 -15.22
CA PHE A 122 -1.05 -8.12 -14.68
C PHE A 122 -1.96 -7.57 -15.78
N ALA A 123 -1.39 -7.13 -16.91
CA ALA A 123 -2.13 -6.63 -18.07
C ALA A 123 -2.92 -7.72 -18.84
N ARG A 124 -2.72 -9.02 -18.52
CA ARG A 124 -3.49 -10.13 -19.11
C ARG A 124 -4.62 -10.64 -18.22
N MET A 125 -4.52 -10.43 -16.91
CA MET A 125 -5.52 -10.92 -15.94
C MET A 125 -6.78 -10.05 -15.87
N HIS A 126 -6.72 -8.84 -16.43
CA HIS A 126 -7.78 -7.84 -16.47
C HIS A 126 -7.86 -7.23 -17.86
#